data_AF-A0A935NZT2-F1
#
_entry.id   AF-A0A935NZT2-F1
#
_cell.length_a   1.000
_cell.length_b   1.000
_cell.length_c   1.000
_cell.angle_alpha   90.00
_cell.angle_beta   90.00
_cell.angle_gamma   90.00
#
_symmetry.space_group_name_H-M   'P 1'
#
loop_
_entity.id
_entity.type
_entity.pdbx_description
1 polymer ?
#
loop_
_entity_poly.entity_id
_entity_poly.type
_entity_poly.pdbx_seq_one_letter_code
_entity_poly.pdbx_strand_id
1 'polypeptide(L)'
;MPIDDLGTLEYKLKKRGFRRDDVFLHVCEKCHEQAVLTYLIAGKGGGRDIHLCQACGDARSWRSGAGLETRAEDVGFDLRAFLG
;
A
#
# COMPACT_ATOMS: atom_id res chain seq x y z
N MET A 1 -12.67 -12.51 4.88
CA MET A 1 -11.71 -13.36 5.62
C MET A 1 -10.50 -12.49 5.89
N PRO A 2 -10.07 -12.36 7.16
CA PRO A 2 -8.87 -11.61 7.51
C PRO A 2 -7.66 -12.16 6.76
N ILE A 3 -6.68 -11.31 6.45
CA ILE A 3 -5.50 -11.78 5.73
C ILE A 3 -4.55 -12.49 6.70
N ASP A 4 -4.33 -13.78 6.50
CA ASP A 4 -3.49 -14.59 7.39
C ASP A 4 -1.99 -14.27 7.24
N ASP A 5 -1.57 -13.72 6.09
CA ASP A 5 -0.17 -13.44 5.77
C ASP A 5 0.23 -11.96 5.89
N LEU A 6 -0.54 -11.14 6.63
CA LEU A 6 -0.25 -9.72 6.84
C LEU A 6 1.21 -9.49 7.23
N GLY A 7 1.72 -10.21 8.24
CA GLY A 7 3.08 -10.05 8.72
C GLY A 7 4.15 -10.31 7.64
N THR A 8 3.89 -11.24 6.71
CA THR A 8 4.77 -11.50 5.57
C THR A 8 4.76 -10.35 4.58
N LEU A 9 3.58 -9.83 4.23
CA LEU A 9 3.44 -8.68 3.34
C LEU A 9 4.14 -7.44 3.91
N GLU A 10 3.94 -7.18 5.20
CA GLU A 10 4.59 -6.07 5.91
C GLU A 10 6.11 -6.20 5.93
N TYR A 11 6.63 -7.40 6.19
CA TYR A 11 8.06 -7.67 6.16
C TYR A 11 8.64 -7.42 4.76
N LYS A 12 7.99 -7.94 3.70
CA LYS A 12 8.42 -7.73 2.30
C LYS A 12 8.36 -6.25 1.90
N LEU A 13 7.33 -5.51 2.32
CA LEU A 13 7.20 -4.07 2.11
C LEU A 13 8.34 -3.30 2.77
N LYS A 14 8.60 -3.54 4.06
CA LYS A 14 9.72 -2.92 4.78
C LYS A 14 11.07 -3.26 4.15
N LYS A 15 11.27 -4.50 3.72
CA LYS A 15 12.49 -4.93 3.02
C LYS A 15 12.73 -4.18 1.70
N ARG A 16 11.65 -3.78 1.00
CA ARG A 16 11.71 -2.93 -0.20
C ARG A 16 11.86 -1.43 0.10
N GLY A 17 11.87 -1.04 1.37
CA GLY A 17 12.05 0.35 1.79
C GLY A 17 10.76 1.12 2.01
N PHE A 18 9.60 0.47 1.94
CA PHE A 18 8.33 1.10 2.29
C PHE A 18 8.25 1.34 3.79
N ARG A 19 7.72 2.51 4.17
CA ARG A 19 7.46 2.91 5.55
C ARG A 19 5.96 3.11 5.73
N ARG A 20 5.42 2.82 6.91
CA ARG A 20 4.05 3.23 7.22
C ARG A 20 4.03 4.76 7.33
N ASP A 21 3.16 5.39 6.56
CA ASP A 21 2.93 6.83 6.62
C ASP A 21 2.02 7.17 7.80
N ASP A 22 0.90 6.44 7.89
CA ASP A 22 -0.14 6.66 8.87
C ASP A 22 -0.16 5.58 9.97
N VAL A 23 -0.38 6.05 11.20
CA VAL A 23 -0.72 5.18 12.34
C VAL A 23 -2.22 4.93 12.39
N PHE A 24 -3.01 5.84 11.80
CA PHE A 24 -4.47 5.72 11.76
C PHE A 24 -4.92 4.85 10.59
N LEU A 25 -5.80 3.90 10.89
CA LEU A 25 -6.39 3.04 9.87
C LEU A 25 -7.47 3.81 9.10
N HIS A 26 -7.45 3.71 7.78
CA HIS A 26 -8.50 4.27 6.91
C HIS A 26 -9.59 3.24 6.61
N VAL A 27 -10.74 3.73 6.14
CA VAL A 27 -11.87 2.89 5.72
C VAL A 27 -11.55 2.26 4.36
N CYS A 28 -11.71 0.95 4.25
CA CYS A 28 -11.57 0.24 2.99
C CYS A 28 -12.81 0.44 2.11
N GLU A 29 -12.65 0.87 0.87
CA GLU A 29 -13.79 1.04 -0.05
C GLU A 29 -14.46 -0.27 -0.48
N LYS A 30 -13.81 -1.42 -0.25
CA LYS A 30 -14.32 -2.74 -0.64
C LYS A 30 -15.09 -3.43 0.47
N CYS A 31 -14.52 -3.49 1.69
CA CYS A 31 -15.18 -4.13 2.83
C CYS A 31 -15.77 -3.15 3.86
N HIS A 32 -15.55 -1.85 3.68
CA HIS A 32 -16.03 -0.77 4.57
C HIS A 32 -15.51 -0.84 6.01
N GLU A 33 -14.47 -1.64 6.28
CA GLU A 33 -13.83 -1.71 7.59
C GLU A 33 -12.70 -0.69 7.70
N GLN A 34 -12.53 -0.12 8.90
CA GLN A 34 -11.44 0.80 9.23
C GLN A 34 -10.14 0.02 9.49
N ALA A 35 -9.58 -0.52 8.41
CA ALA A 35 -8.52 -1.53 8.46
C ALA A 35 -7.44 -1.30 7.37
N VAL A 36 -7.42 -0.14 6.72
CA VAL A 36 -6.44 0.16 5.66
C VAL A 36 -5.16 0.73 6.25
N LEU A 37 -4.05 0.09 5.87
CA LEU A 37 -2.68 0.46 6.18
C LEU A 37 -2.06 1.18 4.99
N THR A 38 -1.46 2.36 5.24
CA THR A 38 -0.82 3.17 4.20
C THR A 38 0.69 3.02 4.29
N TYR A 39 1.32 2.61 3.19
CA TYR A 39 2.76 2.45 3.05
C TYR A 39 3.29 3.35 1.95
N LEU A 40 4.30 4.16 2.24
CA LEU A 40 4.95 5.02 1.27
C LEU A 40 6.43 4.70 1.10
N ILE A 41 6.94 4.99 -0.09
CA ILE A 41 8.37 5.06 -0.37
C ILE A 41 8.61 6.29 -1.23
N ALA A 42 9.63 7.07 -0.92
CA ALA A 42 10.03 8.24 -1.70
C ALA A 42 11.53 8.21 -1.98
N GLY A 43 11.92 8.54 -3.22
CA GLY A 43 13.31 8.59 -3.64
C GLY A 43 13.54 9.66 -4.71
N LYS A 44 14.79 9.79 -5.17
CA LYS A 44 15.20 10.79 -6.18
C LYS A 44 14.44 10.71 -7.51
N GLY A 45 13.89 9.53 -7.85
CA GLY A 45 13.14 9.30 -9.09
C GLY A 45 11.62 9.36 -8.96
N GLY A 46 11.08 9.66 -7.78
CA GLY A 46 9.65 9.60 -7.49
C GLY A 46 9.33 8.79 -6.23
N GLY A 47 8.04 8.67 -5.92
CA GLY A 47 7.51 7.91 -4.80
C GLY A 47 6.42 6.92 -5.20
N ARG A 48 6.08 6.03 -4.28
CA ARG A 48 4.96 5.10 -4.41
C ARG A 48 4.24 4.96 -3.09
N ASP A 49 2.93 5.06 -3.15
CA ASP A 49 2.02 4.87 -2.02
C ASP A 49 1.27 3.55 -2.25
N ILE A 50 1.08 2.77 -1.20
CA ILE A 50 0.37 1.49 -1.22
C ILE A 50 -0.61 1.49 -0.06
N HIS A 51 -1.89 1.28 -0.36
CA HIS A 51 -2.93 1.04 0.64
C HIS A 51 -3.21 -0.46 0.70
N LEU A 52 -3.17 -1.05 1.88
CA LEU A 52 -3.46 -2.46 2.12
C LEU A 52 -4.53 -2.59 3.20
N CYS A 53 -5.68 -3.18 2.87
CA CYS A 53 -6.67 -3.55 3.87
C CYS A 53 -6.27 -4.84 4.59
N GLN A 54 -6.03 -4.79 5.90
CA GLN A 54 -5.73 -5.99 6.69
C GLN A 54 -6.93 -6.91 6.93
N ALA A 55 -8.17 -6.41 6.72
CA ALA A 55 -9.38 -7.18 6.95
C ALA A 55 -9.85 -7.99 5.73
N CYS A 56 -9.67 -7.46 4.51
CA CYS A 56 -10.08 -8.15 3.27
C CYS A 56 -8.95 -8.40 2.27
N GLY A 57 -7.77 -7.81 2.48
CA GLY A 57 -6.60 -7.98 1.60
C GLY A 57 -6.64 -7.18 0.32
N ASP A 58 -7.61 -6.26 0.16
CA ASP A 58 -7.60 -5.32 -0.94
C ASP A 58 -6.33 -4.46 -0.89
N ALA A 59 -5.67 -4.33 -2.03
CA ALA A 59 -4.46 -3.54 -2.14
C ALA A 59 -4.54 -2.62 -3.34
N ARG A 60 -4.14 -1.36 -3.13
CA ARG A 60 -4.05 -0.35 -4.17
C ARG A 60 -2.73 0.34 -4.10
N SER A 61 -2.29 0.91 -5.21
CA SER A 61 -1.06 1.69 -5.21
C SER A 61 -1.15 2.89 -6.10
N TRP A 62 -0.44 3.94 -5.72
CA TRP A 62 -0.29 5.16 -6.47
C TRP A 62 1.19 5.41 -6.73
N ARG A 63 1.51 5.88 -7.93
CA ARG A 63 2.87 6.28 -8.29
C ARG A 63 2.92 7.79 -8.38
N SER A 64 3.97 8.36 -7.82
CA SER A 64 4.26 9.79 -7.84
C SER A 64 5.59 9.98 -8.57
N GLY A 65 5.62 10.73 -9.67
CA GLY A 65 6.85 10.98 -10.43
C GLY A 65 7.78 12.00 -9.75
N ALA A 66 9.05 12.05 -10.16
CA ALA A 66 9.98 13.09 -9.72
C ALA A 66 9.47 14.48 -10.14
N GLY A 67 8.96 15.23 -9.15
CA GLY A 67 8.50 16.61 -9.31
C GLY A 67 6.98 16.82 -9.39
N LEU A 68 6.13 15.81 -9.20
CA LEU A 68 4.71 15.92 -9.56
C LEU A 68 3.72 16.03 -8.39
N GLU A 69 2.93 17.08 -8.48
CA GLU A 69 1.72 17.45 -7.71
C GLU A 69 0.55 16.46 -7.93
N THR A 70 0.75 15.37 -8.68
CA THR A 70 -0.32 14.46 -9.09
C THR A 70 0.11 13.01 -8.89
N ARG A 71 -0.67 12.28 -8.08
CA ARG A 71 -0.51 10.84 -7.83
C ARG A 71 -1.38 10.08 -8.83
N ALA A 72 -0.81 9.15 -9.59
CA ALA A 72 -1.57 8.31 -10.53
C ALA A 72 -1.81 6.93 -9.90
N GLU A 73 -3.07 6.50 -9.84
CA GLU A 73 -3.43 5.15 -9.37
C GLU A 73 -2.97 4.09 -10.39
N ASP A 74 -2.34 3.04 -9.90
CA ASP A 74 -1.93 1.86 -10.68
C ASP A 74 -3.11 0.87 -10.69
N VAL A 75 -4.05 1.11 -11.62
CA VAL A 75 -5.28 0.31 -11.75
C VAL A 75 -4.92 -1.14 -12.06
N GLY A 76 -5.39 -2.07 -11.22
CA GLY A 76 -5.08 -3.50 -11.34
C GLY A 76 -3.81 -3.94 -10.60
N PHE A 77 -3.28 -3.10 -9.70
CA PHE A 77 -2.18 -3.48 -8.83
C PHE A 77 -2.50 -4.70 -7.95
N ASP A 78 -1.67 -5.74 -8.06
CA ASP A 78 -1.68 -6.89 -7.15
C ASP A 78 -0.44 -6.84 -6.25
N LEU A 79 -0.68 -6.69 -4.94
CA LEU A 79 0.40 -6.59 -3.95
C LEU A 79 1.21 -7.88 -3.84
N ARG A 80 0.58 -9.05 -3.94
CA ARG A 80 1.26 -10.33 -3.80
C ARG A 80 2.18 -10.56 -4.98
N ALA A 81 1.67 -10.36 -6.20
CA ALA A 81 2.48 -10.42 -7.42
C ALA A 81 3.60 -9.39 -7.40
N PHE A 82 3.34 -8.18 -6.91
CA PHE A 82 4.37 -7.15 -6.77
C PHE A 82 5.48 -7.59 -5.83
N LEU A 83 5.16 -8.16 -4.67
CA LEU A 83 6.13 -8.53 -3.64
C LEU A 83 6.87 -9.85 -3.94
N GLY A 84 6.36 -10.70 -4.83
CA GLY A 84 6.89 -12.04 -5.10
C GLY A 84 6.70 -12.94 -3.89
#